data_AF-A0A7Y0S964-F1
#
_entry.id   AF-A0A7Y0S964-F1
#
_cell.length_a   1.000
_cell.length_b   1.000
_cell.length_c   1.000
_cell.angle_alpha   90.00
_cell.angle_beta   90.00
_cell.angle_gamma   90.00
#
_symmetry.space_group_name_H-M   'P 1'
#
loop_
_entity.id
_entity.type
_entity.pdbx_description
1 polymer ?
#
loop_
_entity_poly.entity_id
_entity_poly.type
_entity_poly.pdbx_seq_one_letter_code
_entity_poly.pdbx_strand_id
1 'polypeptide(L)' 'MEKTELSRSAIYRKMNEDAFPKSVNLGDRAVAWVESEVDY' A
#
# COMPACT_ATOMS: atom_id res chain seq x y z
N MET A 1 0.44 -8.10 12.22
CA MET A 1 1.21 -7.72 11.00
C MET A 1 0.95 -6.25 10.77
N GLU A 2 1.69 -5.38 11.45
CA GLU A 2 1.79 -3.96 11.08
C GLU A 2 3.06 -3.87 10.24
N LYS A 3 2.90 -3.83 8.90
CA LYS A 3 4.03 -3.79 7.96
C LYS A 3 4.42 -2.37 7.55
N THR A 4 3.58 -1.39 7.86
CA THR A 4 3.91 0.03 7.71
C THR A 4 3.35 0.74 8.94
N GLU A 5 4.12 1.53 9.67
CA GLU A 5 3.61 2.42 10.75
C GLU A 5 2.68 3.53 10.22
N LEU A 6 2.27 3.43 8.96
CA LEU A 6 1.42 4.37 8.25
C LEU A 6 -0.05 4.00 8.41
N SER A 7 -0.86 5.00 8.71
CA SER A 7 -2.31 4.87 8.60
C SER A 7 -2.73 4.63 7.14
N ARG A 8 -3.93 4.05 6.94
CA ARG A 8 -4.52 3.86 5.61
C ARG A 8 -4.57 5.15 4.78
N SER A 9 -4.88 6.29 5.40
CA SER A 9 -4.90 7.58 4.71
C SER A 9 -3.51 8.04 4.28
N ALA A 10 -2.48 7.78 5.09
CA ALA A 10 -1.10 8.08 4.73
C ALA A 10 -0.63 7.23 3.54
N ILE A 11 -1.03 5.97 3.47
CA ILE A 11 -0.77 5.10 2.31
C ILE A 11 -1.39 5.70 1.04
N TYR A 12 -2.69 6.00 1.05
CA TYR A 12 -3.34 6.56 -0.14
C TYR A 12 -2.79 7.95 -0.54
N ARG A 13 -2.40 8.79 0.42
CA ARG A 13 -1.72 10.06 0.12
C ARG A 13 -0.39 9.82 -0.58
N LYS A 14 0.46 8.94 -0.06
CA LYS A 14 1.75 8.63 -0.67
C LYS A 14 1.60 7.98 -2.04
N MET A 15 0.55 7.16 -2.26
CA MET A 15 0.22 6.63 -3.59
C MET A 15 -0.11 7.75 -4.59
N ASN A 16 -0.82 8.79 -4.17
CA ASN A 16 -1.10 9.97 -5.02
C ASN A 16 0.14 10.84 -5.27
N GLU A 17 1.12 10.80 -4.36
CA GLU A 17 2.42 11.49 -4.49
C GLU A 17 3.47 10.64 -5.24
N ASP A 18 3.07 9.48 -5.82
CA ASP A 18 3.96 8.48 -6.44
C ASP A 18 5.11 8.00 -5.50
N ALA A 19 4.92 8.14 -4.19
CA ALA A 19 5.87 7.82 -3.12
C ALA A 19 5.50 6.52 -2.37
N PHE A 20 4.58 5.73 -2.91
CA PHE A 20 4.21 4.40 -2.42
C PHE A 20 3.74 3.53 -3.60
N PRO A 21 4.04 2.21 -3.61
CA PRO A 21 3.65 1.34 -4.71
C PRO A 21 2.14 1.30 -4.95
N LYS A 22 1.75 1.15 -6.21
CA LYS A 22 0.34 0.96 -6.57
C LYS A 22 -0.14 -0.40 -6.10
N SER A 23 -1.38 -0.47 -5.63
CA SER A 23 -1.96 -1.73 -5.19
C SER A 23 -2.41 -2.58 -6.38
N VAL A 24 -2.27 -3.89 -6.25
CA VAL A 24 -2.83 -4.89 -7.15
C VAL A 24 -4.23 -5.25 -6.64
N ASN A 25 -5.24 -5.14 -7.51
CA ASN A 25 -6.61 -5.51 -7.17
C ASN A 25 -6.75 -7.05 -7.16
N LEU A 26 -7.19 -7.62 -6.04
CA LEU A 26 -7.44 -9.06 -5.88
C LEU A 26 -8.94 -9.43 -5.90
N GLY A 27 -9.82 -8.44 -6.05
CA GLY A 27 -11.27 -8.59 -6.09
C GLY A 27 -11.98 -7.51 -5.29
N ASP A 28 -13.31 -7.63 -5.19
CA ASP A 28 -14.23 -6.59 -4.72
C ASP A 28 -13.88 -5.95 -3.36
N ARG A 29 -13.15 -6.65 -2.50
CA ARG A 29 -12.84 -6.19 -1.13
C ARG A 29 -11.37 -6.39 -0.74
N ALA A 30 -10.52 -6.75 -1.68
CA ALA A 30 -9.14 -7.12 -1.40
C ALA A 30 -8.18 -6.50 -2.40
N VAL A 31 -7.10 -5.93 -1.87
CA VAL A 31 -5.96 -5.43 -2.63
C VAL A 31 -4.68 -5.96 -1.98
N ALA A 32 -3.63 -6.08 -2.77
CA ALA A 32 -2.32 -6.52 -2.30
C ALA A 32 -1.19 -5.66 -2.86
N TRP A 33 -0.02 -5.80 -2.26
CA TRP A 33 1.24 -5.22 -2.72
C TRP A 33 2.30 -6.31 -2.73
N VAL A 34 3.31 -6.15 -3.58
CA VAL A 34 4.50 -7.02 -3.53
C VAL A 34 5.24 -6.73 -2.25
N GLU A 35 5.56 -7.76 -1.48
CA GLU A 35 6.20 -7.61 -0.15
C GLU A 35 7.48 -6.78 -0.22
N SER A 36 8.36 -7.07 -1.18
CA SER A 36 9.62 -6.33 -1.37
C SER A 36 9.45 -4.85 -1.77
N GLU A 37 8.26 -4.43 -2.20
CA GLU A 37 7.99 -3.04 -2.56
C GLU A 37 7.46 -2.23 -1.37
N VAL A 38 7.00 -2.89 -0.31
CA VAL A 38 6.43 -2.26 0.89
C VAL A 38 7.17 -2.61 2.17
N ASP A 39 8.27 -3.36 2.06
CA ASP A 39 9.22 -3.67 3.13
C ASP A 39 10.24 -2.53 3.21
N TYR A 40 9.96 -1.55 4.09
CA TYR A 40 10.79 -0.36 4.32
C TYR A 40 11.22 -0.30 5.79
#